data_AF-A0A7S0ERX7-F1
#
_entry.id   AF-A0A7S0ERX7-F1
#
_cell.length_a   1.000
_cell.length_b   1.000
_cell.length_c   1.000
_cell.angle_alpha   90.00
_cell.angle_beta   90.00
_cell.angle_gamma   90.00
#
_symmetry.space_group_name_H-M   'P 1'
#
loop_
_entity.id
_entity.type
_entity.pdbx_description
1 polymer ?
#
loop_
_entity_poly.entity_id
_entity_poly.type
_entity_poly.pdbx_seq_one_letter_code
_entity_poly.pdbx_strand_id
1 'polypeptide(L)'
;WLVPTLRVEQTVAQFASNFEAQLDFRDEAANLETFRRNFSSSFWQSLVTFPRPISGLVAQHVLVETFEPGESVASFLDAKGELREGEWILVNGRWEMVGADDREGADDRRLRGSIALTGIQALLKMIVWDNMIHADLHP
;
A
#
# COMPACT_ATOMS: atom_id res chain seq x y z
N TRP A 1 -28.62 29.60 18.62
CA TRP A 1 -27.44 29.23 17.84
C TRP A 1 -27.85 28.19 16.82
N LEU A 2 -28.16 28.62 15.59
CA LEU A 2 -28.57 27.72 14.50
C LEU A 2 -27.33 27.04 13.95
N VAL A 3 -27.35 25.71 13.92
CA VAL A 3 -26.30 24.85 13.36
C VAL A 3 -26.22 25.12 11.85
N PRO A 4 -25.03 25.28 11.25
CA PRO A 4 -24.92 25.59 9.82
C PRO A 4 -25.52 24.44 9.03
N THR A 5 -26.42 24.77 8.11
CA THR A 5 -27.03 23.83 7.17
C THR A 5 -25.95 23.03 6.43
N LEU A 6 -26.12 21.71 6.38
CA LEU A 6 -25.33 20.81 5.53
C LEU A 6 -25.29 21.38 4.11
N ARG A 7 -24.09 21.66 3.59
CA ARG A 7 -23.89 22.16 2.23
C ARG A 7 -23.96 21.01 1.23
N VAL A 8 -25.15 20.41 1.13
CA VAL A 8 -25.40 19.20 0.33
C VAL A 8 -24.92 19.35 -1.11
N GLU A 9 -25.07 20.52 -1.73
CA GLU A 9 -24.57 20.75 -3.10
C GLU A 9 -23.04 20.66 -3.19
N GLN A 10 -22.31 21.23 -2.22
CA GLN A 10 -20.84 21.14 -2.20
C GLN A 10 -20.39 19.71 -1.88
N THR A 11 -21.08 19.02 -0.98
CA THR A 11 -20.79 17.62 -0.66
C THR A 11 -21.06 16.71 -1.85
N VAL A 12 -22.17 16.91 -2.58
CA VAL A 12 -22.50 16.15 -3.79
C VAL A 12 -21.52 16.47 -4.91
N ALA A 13 -21.12 17.72 -5.09
CA ALA A 13 -20.10 18.09 -6.07
C ALA A 13 -18.73 17.46 -5.76
N GLN A 14 -18.28 17.51 -4.49
CA GLN A 14 -17.04 16.84 -4.06
C GLN A 14 -17.12 15.32 -4.19
N PHE A 15 -18.28 14.74 -3.90
CA PHE A 15 -18.51 13.32 -4.06
C PHE A 15 -18.50 12.91 -5.54
N ALA A 16 -19.17 13.69 -6.40
CA ALA A 16 -19.22 13.45 -7.85
C ALA A 16 -17.84 13.61 -8.49
N SER A 17 -17.06 14.64 -8.13
CA SER A 17 -15.71 14.81 -8.66
C SER A 17 -14.77 13.67 -8.25
N ASN A 18 -14.91 13.16 -7.02
CA ASN A 18 -14.14 12.00 -6.58
C ASN A 18 -14.55 10.72 -7.32
N PHE A 19 -15.83 10.55 -7.61
CA PHE A 19 -16.32 9.42 -8.41
C PHE A 19 -15.86 9.51 -9.86
N GLU A 20 -15.96 10.68 -10.50
CA GLU A 20 -15.54 10.88 -11.88
C GLU A 20 -14.04 10.63 -12.08
N ALA A 21 -13.20 11.06 -11.13
CA ALA A 21 -11.76 10.78 -11.15
C ALA A 21 -11.42 9.28 -11.01
N GLN A 22 -12.34 8.47 -10.49
CA GLN A 22 -12.19 7.01 -10.39
C GLN A 22 -12.81 6.25 -11.59
N LEU A 23 -13.45 6.93 -12.53
CA LEU A 23 -14.15 6.30 -13.67
C LEU A 23 -13.34 6.27 -14.98
N ASP A 24 -12.19 6.96 -15.06
CA ASP A 24 -11.32 6.95 -16.24
C ASP A 24 -9.94 6.35 -15.95
N PHE A 25 -9.76 5.08 -16.27
CA PHE A 25 -8.49 4.38 -16.05
C PHE A 25 -7.35 4.85 -16.96
N ARG A 26 -7.60 5.75 -17.92
CA ARG A 26 -6.51 6.40 -18.68
C ARG A 26 -5.71 7.34 -17.78
N ASP A 27 -6.38 7.99 -16.83
CA ASP A 27 -5.71 8.84 -15.84
C ASP A 27 -4.86 7.99 -14.89
N GLU A 28 -5.39 6.85 -14.46
CA GLU A 28 -4.63 5.87 -13.67
C GLU A 28 -3.39 5.36 -14.42
N ALA A 29 -3.52 5.00 -15.70
CA ALA A 29 -2.38 4.60 -16.52
C ALA A 29 -1.30 5.70 -16.64
N ALA A 30 -1.72 6.97 -16.80
CA ALA A 30 -0.81 8.12 -16.85
C ALA A 30 -0.12 8.37 -15.49
N ASN A 31 -0.86 8.19 -14.40
CA ASN A 31 -0.32 8.28 -13.04
C ASN A 31 0.70 7.16 -12.79
N LEU A 32 0.41 5.92 -13.18
CA LEU A 32 1.34 4.78 -13.08
C LEU A 32 2.64 5.05 -13.85
N GLU A 33 2.57 5.57 -15.07
CA GLU A 33 3.77 5.92 -15.83
C GLU A 33 4.58 7.05 -15.15
N THR A 34 3.88 8.00 -14.52
CA THR A 34 4.53 9.04 -13.73
C THR A 34 5.23 8.47 -12.49
N PHE A 35 4.59 7.55 -11.76
CA PHE A 35 5.22 6.84 -10.63
C PHE A 35 6.45 6.06 -11.10
N ARG A 36 6.34 5.30 -12.18
CA ARG A 36 7.47 4.56 -12.76
C ARG A 36 8.67 5.46 -13.07
N ARG A 37 8.41 6.65 -13.63
CA ARG A 37 9.44 7.64 -13.91
C ARG A 37 10.03 8.25 -12.63
N ASN A 38 9.19 8.59 -11.66
CA ASN A 38 9.63 9.18 -10.39
C ASN A 38 10.49 8.21 -9.55
N PHE A 39 10.27 6.91 -9.72
CA PHE A 39 10.99 5.83 -9.03
C PHE A 39 12.02 5.15 -9.95
N SER A 40 12.44 5.79 -11.05
CA SER A 40 13.32 5.15 -12.05
C SER A 40 14.80 5.05 -11.64
N SER A 41 15.20 5.54 -10.47
CA SER A 41 16.60 5.44 -10.03
C SER A 41 16.92 4.01 -9.62
N SER A 42 18.17 3.58 -9.80
CA SER A 42 18.61 2.22 -9.44
C SER A 42 18.30 1.85 -7.99
N PHE A 43 18.38 2.82 -7.08
CA PHE A 43 18.01 2.64 -5.68
C PHE A 43 16.50 2.35 -5.53
N TRP A 44 15.65 3.19 -6.11
CA TRP A 44 14.19 3.05 -5.95
C TRP A 44 13.65 1.81 -6.65
N GLN A 45 14.17 1.45 -7.82
CA GLN A 45 13.78 0.21 -8.51
C GLN A 45 14.12 -1.06 -7.73
N SER A 46 15.13 -1.01 -6.84
CA SER A 46 15.44 -2.14 -5.96
C SER A 46 14.49 -2.28 -4.76
N LEU A 47 13.67 -1.26 -4.49
CA LEU A 47 12.78 -1.19 -3.32
C LEU A 47 11.29 -1.20 -3.69
N VAL A 48 10.90 -0.50 -4.75
CA VAL A 48 9.50 -0.31 -5.16
C VAL A 48 9.42 -0.45 -6.68
N THR A 49 8.48 -1.30 -7.12
CA THR A 49 8.19 -1.49 -8.54
C THR A 49 6.70 -1.24 -8.78
N PHE A 50 6.38 -0.62 -9.92
CA PHE A 50 5.01 -0.32 -10.33
C PHE A 50 4.68 -1.09 -11.62
N PRO A 51 3.48 -1.65 -11.76
CA PRO A 51 3.01 -2.25 -13.01
C PRO A 51 3.16 -1.30 -14.20
N ARG A 52 3.45 -1.85 -15.39
CA ARG A 52 3.54 -1.09 -16.63
C ARG A 52 2.25 -1.20 -17.43
N PRO A 53 1.54 -0.09 -17.69
CA PRO A 53 0.40 -0.09 -18.61
C PRO A 53 0.80 -0.58 -20.00
N ILE A 54 -0.03 -1.44 -20.61
CA ILE A 54 0.19 -1.96 -21.96
C ILE A 54 -0.45 -1.01 -22.98
N SER A 55 0.40 -0.30 -23.73
CA SER A 55 -0.06 0.61 -24.78
C SER A 55 -0.99 -0.09 -25.78
N GLY A 56 -2.10 0.56 -26.12
CA GLY A 56 -3.15 0.01 -26.98
C GLY A 56 -4.21 -0.82 -26.26
N LEU A 57 -4.01 -1.15 -24.97
CA LEU A 57 -4.97 -1.86 -24.13
C LEU A 57 -5.43 -1.03 -22.91
N VAL A 58 -5.24 0.28 -22.97
CA VAL A 58 -5.74 1.23 -21.98
C VAL A 58 -6.93 1.99 -22.57
N ALA A 59 -8.06 1.96 -21.90
CA ALA A 59 -9.25 2.73 -22.23
C ALA A 59 -9.93 3.21 -20.94
N GLN A 60 -10.96 4.04 -21.08
CA GLN A 60 -11.63 4.68 -19.95
C GLN A 60 -12.10 3.69 -18.87
N HIS A 61 -12.57 2.50 -19.27
CA HIS A 61 -13.14 1.51 -18.35
C HIS A 61 -12.31 0.22 -18.27
N VAL A 62 -11.13 0.18 -18.89
CA VAL A 62 -10.23 -0.98 -18.81
C VAL A 62 -8.77 -0.53 -18.82
N LEU A 63 -8.01 -1.01 -17.84
CA LEU A 63 -6.57 -0.87 -17.76
C LEU A 63 -5.94 -2.26 -17.77
N VAL A 64 -5.04 -2.49 -18.72
CA VAL A 64 -4.23 -3.71 -18.77
C VAL A 64 -2.77 -3.33 -18.52
N GLU A 65 -2.11 -4.06 -17.63
CA GLU A 65 -0.77 -3.79 -17.15
C GLU A 65 0.06 -5.07 -16.94
N THR A 66 1.35 -4.92 -16.61
CA THR A 66 2.21 -6.06 -16.25
C THR A 66 1.85 -6.62 -14.89
N PHE A 67 1.99 -7.94 -14.73
CA PHE A 67 1.85 -8.59 -13.43
C PHE A 67 3.16 -8.51 -12.65
N GLU A 68 3.12 -7.95 -11.45
CA GLU A 68 4.24 -7.90 -10.51
C GLU A 68 4.02 -8.95 -9.40
N PRO A 69 4.86 -9.99 -9.30
CA PRO A 69 4.69 -11.03 -8.28
C PRO A 69 5.05 -10.48 -6.88
N GLY A 70 4.25 -10.82 -5.87
CA GLY A 70 4.51 -10.43 -4.49
C GLY A 70 3.56 -11.08 -3.50
N GLU A 71 3.89 -10.97 -2.22
CA GLU A 71 3.01 -11.30 -1.10
C GLU A 71 2.29 -10.02 -0.64
N SER A 72 1.00 -10.11 -0.33
CA SER A 72 0.24 -8.95 0.17
C SER A 72 0.83 -8.46 1.49
N VAL A 73 0.93 -7.15 1.65
CA VAL A 73 1.37 -6.52 2.92
C VAL A 73 0.44 -6.91 4.07
N ALA A 74 -0.84 -7.24 3.79
CA ALA A 74 -1.80 -7.69 4.80
C ALA A 74 -1.35 -8.95 5.55
N SER A 75 -0.64 -9.88 4.90
CA SER A 75 -0.13 -11.09 5.58
C SER A 75 0.85 -10.75 6.71
N PHE A 76 1.60 -9.66 6.54
CA PHE A 76 2.55 -9.13 7.51
C PHE A 76 1.90 -8.25 8.58
N LEU A 77 0.64 -7.83 8.38
CA LEU A 77 -0.15 -7.10 9.38
C LEU A 77 -0.89 -8.08 10.32
N ASP A 78 -1.42 -9.18 9.79
CA ASP A 78 -2.21 -10.17 10.55
C ASP A 78 -1.37 -11.10 11.42
N ALA A 79 -0.09 -11.27 11.10
CA ALA A 79 0.78 -12.14 11.86
C ALA A 79 1.16 -11.51 13.21
N LYS A 80 0.27 -11.59 14.20
CA LYS A 80 0.56 -11.56 15.64
C LYS A 80 1.61 -10.53 16.10
N GLY A 81 1.13 -9.32 16.37
CA GLY A 81 1.83 -8.35 17.21
C GLY A 81 1.92 -8.71 18.70
N GLU A 82 1.68 -9.96 19.12
CA GLU A 82 1.41 -10.25 20.54
C GLU A 82 2.33 -11.27 21.22
N LEU A 83 3.02 -12.16 20.49
CA LEU A 83 3.80 -13.21 21.17
C LEU A 83 5.18 -12.69 21.60
N ARG A 84 5.35 -12.56 22.91
CA ARG A 84 6.61 -12.22 23.56
C ARG A 84 7.40 -13.48 23.86
N GLU A 85 8.73 -13.41 23.73
CA GLU A 85 9.62 -14.46 24.19
C GLU A 85 9.34 -14.75 25.68
N GLY A 86 9.13 -16.02 26.03
CA GLY A 86 8.73 -16.42 27.38
C GLY A 86 7.22 -16.37 27.66
N GLU A 87 6.39 -16.08 26.66
CA GLU A 87 4.94 -16.19 26.75
C GLU A 87 4.48 -17.63 26.53
N TRP A 88 3.51 -18.07 27.34
CA TRP A 88 2.91 -19.39 27.22
C TRP A 88 1.73 -19.31 26.24
N ILE A 89 1.76 -20.11 25.19
CA ILE A 89 0.66 -20.23 24.22
C ILE A 89 0.03 -21.62 24.28
N LEU A 90 -1.28 -21.68 24.08
CA LEU A 90 -1.99 -22.95 24.01
C LEU A 90 -2.00 -23.45 22.56
N VAL A 91 -1.30 -24.55 22.29
CA VAL A 91 -1.23 -25.18 20.96
C VAL A 91 -1.73 -26.62 21.11
N ASN A 92 -2.81 -26.97 20.40
CA ASN A 92 -3.42 -28.30 20.44
C ASN A 92 -3.69 -28.84 21.87
N GLY A 93 -4.13 -27.96 22.78
CA GLY A 93 -4.45 -28.34 24.16
C GLY A 93 -3.25 -28.51 25.09
N ARG A 94 -2.04 -28.17 24.62
CA ARG A 94 -0.81 -28.18 25.41
C ARG A 94 -0.24 -26.77 25.51
N TRP A 95 0.22 -26.39 26.69
CA TRP A 95 0.93 -25.13 26.88
C TRP A 95 2.35 -25.27 26.33
N GLU A 96 2.67 -24.51 25.29
CA GLU A 96 3.98 -24.43 24.68
C GLU A 96 4.56 -23.03 24.93
N MET A 97 5.83 -22.99 25.31
CA MET A 97 6.55 -21.73 25.49
C MET A 97 7.02 -21.22 24.15
N VAL A 98 6.81 -19.94 23.88
CA VAL A 98 7.46 -19.24 22.77
C VAL A 98 8.97 -19.33 23.02
N GLY A 99 9.66 -20.08 22.16
CA GLY A 99 11.06 -20.43 22.33
C GLY A 99 11.99 -19.27 22.01
N ALA A 100 13.13 -19.22 22.70
CA ALA A 100 14.19 -18.24 22.44
C ALA A 100 14.93 -18.45 21.10
N ASP A 101 14.73 -19.60 20.43
CA ASP A 101 15.35 -19.95 19.13
C ASP A 101 14.38 -19.70 17.96
N ASP A 102 13.53 -18.68 18.07
CA ASP A 102 12.64 -18.23 16.98
C ASP A 102 13.43 -17.40 15.96
N ARG A 103 14.46 -17.99 15.33
CA ARG A 103 15.20 -17.34 14.23
C ARG A 103 14.25 -16.92 13.10
N GLU A 104 13.28 -17.78 12.81
CA GLU A 104 12.25 -17.54 11.79
C GLU A 104 11.33 -16.36 12.15
N GLY A 105 10.96 -16.23 13.44
CA GLY A 105 10.21 -15.07 13.94
C GLY A 105 11.04 -13.78 14.02
N ALA A 106 12.36 -13.88 14.25
CA ALA A 106 13.27 -12.74 14.24
C ALA A 106 13.48 -12.19 12.82
N ASP A 107 13.59 -13.08 11.83
CA ASP A 107 13.71 -12.70 10.42
C ASP A 107 12.42 -12.08 9.88
N ASP A 108 11.25 -12.62 10.25
CA ASP A 108 9.95 -12.01 9.93
C ASP A 108 9.78 -10.61 10.55
N ARG A 109 10.22 -10.41 11.80
CA ARG A 109 10.19 -9.08 12.44
C ARG A 109 11.07 -8.06 11.74
N ARG A 110 12.25 -8.49 11.26
CA ARG A 110 13.16 -7.64 10.47
C ARG A 110 12.55 -7.31 9.11
N LEU A 111 11.95 -8.30 8.45
CA LEU A 111 11.28 -8.12 7.16
C LEU A 111 10.15 -7.10 7.28
N ARG A 112 9.27 -7.22 8.28
CA ARG A 112 8.21 -6.24 8.57
C ARG A 112 8.75 -4.84 8.81
N GLY A 113 9.81 -4.72 9.61
CA GLY A 113 10.49 -3.45 9.84
C GLY A 113 11.00 -2.84 8.54
N SER A 114 11.56 -3.65 7.65
CA SER A 114 12.07 -3.20 6.34
C SER A 114 10.95 -2.79 5.38
N ILE A 115 9.82 -3.52 5.35
CA ILE A 115 8.64 -3.18 4.53
C ILE A 115 8.02 -1.87 5.03
N ALA A 116 7.82 -1.72 6.34
CA ALA A 116 7.31 -0.49 6.94
C ALA A 116 8.22 0.70 6.66
N LEU A 117 9.54 0.52 6.79
CA LEU A 117 10.52 1.56 6.47
C LEU A 117 10.49 1.92 4.98
N THR A 118 10.42 0.95 4.09
CA THR A 118 10.30 1.16 2.64
C THR A 118 9.04 1.93 2.30
N GLY A 119 7.90 1.59 2.93
CA GLY A 119 6.63 2.30 2.77
C GLY A 119 6.72 3.76 3.21
N ILE A 120 7.31 4.04 4.38
CA ILE A 120 7.50 5.42 4.88
C ILE A 120 8.45 6.20 3.96
N GLN A 121 9.54 5.59 3.51
CA GLN A 121 10.49 6.22 2.58
C GLN A 121 9.84 6.55 1.23
N ALA A 122 9.06 5.62 0.67
CA ALA A 122 8.31 5.83 -0.56
C ALA A 122 7.27 6.94 -0.40
N LEU A 123 6.55 6.98 0.73
CA LEU A 123 5.58 8.04 1.04
C LEU A 123 6.25 9.42 1.12
N LEU A 124 7.39 9.52 1.82
CA LEU A 124 8.13 10.77 1.92
C LEU A 124 8.68 11.20 0.55
N LYS A 125 9.16 10.27 -0.26
CA LYS A 125 9.60 10.55 -1.65
C LYS A 125 8.45 11.12 -2.48
N MET A 126 7.28 10.49 -2.42
CA MET A 126 6.05 10.93 -3.09
C MET A 126 5.64 12.36 -2.69
N ILE A 127 5.59 12.64 -1.39
CA ILE A 127 5.13 13.94 -0.87
C ILE A 127 6.18 15.03 -1.07
N VAL A 128 7.42 14.79 -0.62
CA VAL A 128 8.44 15.83 -0.46
C VAL A 128 9.16 16.13 -1.78
N TRP A 129 9.43 15.11 -2.59
CA TRP A 129 10.19 15.26 -3.83
C TRP A 129 9.30 15.33 -5.06
N ASP A 130 8.31 14.44 -5.14
CA ASP A 130 7.55 14.28 -6.37
C ASP A 130 6.28 15.16 -6.39
N ASN A 131 5.88 15.71 -5.23
CA ASN A 131 4.66 16.48 -5.03
C ASN A 131 3.43 15.76 -5.63
N MET A 132 3.39 14.44 -5.48
CA MET A 132 2.38 13.56 -6.06
C MET A 132 2.16 12.39 -5.10
N ILE A 133 0.93 12.17 -4.67
CA ILE A 133 0.56 11.08 -3.75
C ILE A 133 -0.40 10.12 -4.44
N HIS A 134 -0.22 8.82 -4.20
CA HIS A 134 -1.23 7.83 -4.52
C HIS A 134 -2.32 7.93 -3.43
N ALA A 135 -3.50 8.41 -3.78
CA ALA A 135 -4.53 8.77 -2.79
C ALA A 135 -5.16 7.56 -2.07
N ASP A 136 -4.95 6.36 -2.60
CA ASP A 136 -5.43 5.12 -2.00
C ASP A 136 -4.36 4.03 -2.09
N LEU A 137 -3.95 3.48 -0.96
CA LEU A 137 -3.10 2.28 -0.90
C LEU A 137 -3.96 1.20 -0.25
N HIS A 138 -4.71 0.46 -1.07
CA HIS A 138 -5.45 -0.69 -0.58
C HIS A 138 -4.49 -1.88 -0.40
N PRO A 139 -4.37 -2.46 0.82
CA PRO A 139 -3.46 -3.59 1.10
C PRO A 139 -3.96 -4.96 0.60
#